data_AF-A0A942MMF3-F1
#
_entry.id   AF-A0A942MMF3-F1
#
_cell.length_a   1.000
_cell.length_b   1.000
_cell.length_c   1.000
_cell.angle_alpha   90.00
_cell.angle_beta   90.00
_cell.angle_gamma   90.00
#
_symmetry.space_group_name_H-M   'P 1'
#
loop_
_entity.id
_entity.type
_entity.pdbx_description
1 polymer ?
#
loop_
_entity_poly.entity_id
_entity_poly.type
_entity_poly.pdbx_seq_one_letter_code
_entity_poly.pdbx_strand_id
1 'polypeptide(L)'
;MQPRFRMFAGPNGSGKTYLFNFLKSQSYIHTEIYVNADEIERKLSESMQFHFNAYRVKVSDKDFKTHIQQSGILKKIHDKSFLEKIHVESGVLKITMKKSELNSYIASFIASYLSEKLIESGQSFCYETVLSHPSKLKLLEQANVKGYKTYLYFVFTDDWRLNIERVKLRVQEGGHNVDDKKIEQR
;
A
#
# COMPACT_ATOMS: atom_id res chain seq x y z
N MET A 1 -24.90 4.72 -2.88
CA MET A 1 -23.94 5.73 -3.39
C MET A 1 -22.84 5.00 -4.15
N GLN A 2 -22.40 5.51 -5.32
CA GLN A 2 -21.33 4.88 -6.09
C GLN A 2 -20.00 4.91 -5.30
N PRO A 3 -19.26 3.78 -5.18
CA PRO A 3 -18.00 3.76 -4.45
C PRO A 3 -16.89 4.50 -5.21
N ARG A 4 -15.93 5.06 -4.47
CA ARG A 4 -14.85 5.91 -5.01
C ARG A 4 -13.49 5.32 -4.67
N PHE A 5 -12.65 5.20 -5.68
CA PHE A 5 -11.26 4.78 -5.52
C PHE A 5 -10.34 5.94 -5.95
N ARG A 6 -9.53 6.46 -5.02
CA ARG A 6 -8.59 7.56 -5.28
C ARG A 6 -7.16 7.07 -5.16
N MET A 7 -6.38 7.13 -6.23
CA MET A 7 -4.97 6.80 -6.21
C MET A 7 -4.12 8.08 -6.15
N PHE A 8 -3.19 8.13 -5.19
CA PHE A 8 -2.17 9.16 -5.05
C PHE A 8 -0.83 8.56 -5.48
N ALA A 9 -0.31 9.02 -6.61
CA ALA A 9 0.89 8.53 -7.27
C ALA A 9 1.99 9.59 -7.31
N GLY A 10 3.26 9.16 -7.34
CA GLY A 10 4.42 10.06 -7.41
C GLY A 10 5.61 9.61 -6.55
N PRO A 11 6.82 10.14 -6.79
CA PRO A 11 8.04 9.76 -6.05
C PRO A 11 7.90 10.01 -4.54
N ASN A 12 8.70 9.33 -3.73
CA ASN A 12 8.77 9.65 -2.30
C ASN A 12 9.21 11.10 -2.11
N GLY A 13 8.71 11.80 -1.09
CA GLY A 13 8.99 13.23 -0.87
C GLY A 13 8.15 14.22 -1.73
N SER A 14 7.44 13.76 -2.75
CA SER A 14 6.66 14.64 -3.65
C SER A 14 5.49 15.39 -3.00
N GLY A 15 4.98 14.91 -1.85
CA GLY A 15 3.84 15.54 -1.16
C GLY A 15 2.49 14.85 -1.36
N LYS A 16 2.47 13.58 -1.81
CA LYS A 16 1.24 12.77 -1.93
C LYS A 16 0.39 12.76 -0.65
N THR A 17 1.01 12.49 0.50
CA THR A 17 0.32 12.46 1.80
C THR A 17 -0.21 13.84 2.20
N TYR A 18 0.51 14.91 1.86
CA TYR A 18 0.04 16.28 2.06
C TYR A 18 -1.22 16.57 1.23
N LEU A 19 -1.22 16.21 -0.06
CA LEU A 19 -2.39 16.38 -0.91
C LEU A 19 -3.59 15.56 -0.40
N PHE A 20 -3.38 14.33 0.05
CA PHE A 20 -4.43 13.53 0.67
C PHE A 20 -5.04 14.25 1.89
N ASN A 21 -4.21 14.71 2.82
CA ASN A 21 -4.65 15.41 4.03
C ASN A 21 -5.37 16.72 3.69
N PHE A 22 -4.88 17.48 2.71
CA PHE A 22 -5.53 18.69 2.22
C PHE A 22 -6.92 18.38 1.65
N LEU A 23 -7.04 17.42 0.73
CA LEU A 23 -8.33 17.07 0.15
C LEU A 23 -9.32 16.50 1.19
N LYS A 24 -8.81 15.81 2.22
CA LYS A 24 -9.61 15.33 3.34
C LYS A 24 -10.10 16.48 4.22
N SER A 25 -9.24 17.45 4.56
CA SER A 25 -9.62 18.61 5.37
C SER A 25 -10.62 19.53 4.67
N GLN A 26 -10.59 19.57 3.34
CA GLN A 26 -11.56 20.28 2.49
C GLN A 26 -12.83 19.45 2.19
N SER A 27 -13.03 18.31 2.86
CA SER A 27 -14.20 17.43 2.66
C SER A 27 -14.39 16.89 1.24
N TYR A 28 -13.34 16.86 0.39
CA TYR A 28 -13.40 16.20 -0.92
C TYR A 28 -13.28 14.66 -0.81
N ILE A 29 -12.73 14.17 0.30
CA ILE A 29 -12.55 12.75 0.62
C ILE A 29 -13.36 12.43 1.88
N HIS A 30 -14.24 11.45 1.77
CA HIS A 30 -15.20 11.05 2.81
C HIS A 30 -14.90 9.66 3.40
N THR A 31 -13.80 9.04 2.99
CA THR A 31 -13.38 7.73 3.49
C THR A 31 -12.18 7.89 4.41
N GLU A 32 -12.19 7.13 5.50
CA GLU A 32 -11.07 6.98 6.41
C GLU A 32 -10.07 5.92 5.93
N ILE A 33 -10.44 5.10 4.93
CA ILE A 33 -9.58 4.03 4.44
C ILE A 33 -8.51 4.61 3.52
N TYR A 34 -7.28 4.62 4.03
CA TYR A 34 -6.10 5.06 3.33
C TYR A 34 -5.05 3.93 3.35
N VAL A 35 -4.74 3.40 2.17
CA VAL A 35 -3.83 2.27 2.01
C VAL A 35 -2.46 2.79 1.58
N ASN A 36 -1.45 2.60 2.44
CA ASN A 36 -0.08 3.00 2.20
C ASN A 36 0.89 1.85 2.53
N ALA A 37 1.72 1.44 1.57
CA ALA A 37 2.65 0.33 1.76
C ALA A 37 3.72 0.61 2.83
N ASP A 38 4.24 1.83 2.93
CA ASP A 38 5.25 2.19 3.94
C ASP A 38 4.64 2.13 5.36
N GLU A 39 3.38 2.54 5.51
CA GLU A 39 2.67 2.44 6.79
C GLU A 39 2.39 0.99 7.18
N ILE A 40 2.05 0.15 6.21
CA ILE A 40 1.88 -1.29 6.41
C ILE A 40 3.21 -1.93 6.84
N GLU A 41 4.31 -1.59 6.18
CA GLU A 41 5.66 -2.07 6.52
C GLU A 41 6.03 -1.66 7.95
N ARG A 42 5.80 -0.40 8.34
CA ARG A 42 6.05 0.09 9.71
C ARG A 42 5.25 -0.73 10.73
N LYS A 43 3.93 -0.88 10.55
CA LYS A 43 3.06 -1.63 11.46
C LYS A 43 3.48 -3.11 11.57
N LEU A 44 3.81 -3.75 10.45
CA LEU A 44 4.33 -5.12 10.45
C LEU A 44 5.64 -5.22 11.22
N SER A 45 6.51 -4.22 11.11
CA SER A 45 7.78 -4.19 11.82
C SER A 45 7.66 -4.06 13.34
N GLU A 46 6.48 -3.66 13.83
CA GLU A 46 6.16 -3.49 15.26
C GLU A 46 5.46 -4.71 15.85
N SER A 47 4.53 -5.33 15.11
CA SER A 47 3.66 -6.38 15.64
C SER A 47 3.78 -7.74 14.94
N MET A 48 4.46 -7.79 13.78
CA MET A 48 4.42 -8.92 12.83
C MET A 48 3.00 -9.34 12.41
N GLN A 49 2.04 -8.40 12.53
CA GLN A 49 0.63 -8.65 12.29
C GLN A 49 0.01 -7.58 11.39
N PHE A 50 -0.90 -8.01 10.51
CA PHE A 50 -1.73 -7.10 9.72
C PHE A 50 -3.21 -7.45 9.87
N HIS A 51 -4.01 -6.48 10.27
CA HIS A 51 -5.42 -6.66 10.61
C HIS A 51 -6.30 -6.31 9.40
N PHE A 52 -6.62 -7.30 8.57
CA PHE A 52 -7.57 -7.14 7.46
C PHE A 52 -8.97 -6.79 7.97
N ASN A 53 -9.39 -7.39 9.09
CA ASN A 53 -10.68 -7.13 9.72
C ASN A 53 -10.89 -5.66 10.14
N ALA A 54 -9.82 -4.90 10.41
CA ALA A 54 -9.89 -3.46 10.68
C ALA A 54 -10.44 -2.66 9.49
N TYR A 55 -10.35 -3.21 8.27
CA TYR A 55 -10.89 -2.64 7.03
C TYR A 55 -12.23 -3.27 6.63
N ARG A 56 -12.85 -4.05 7.53
CA ARG A 56 -14.11 -4.77 7.28
C ARG A 56 -14.06 -5.69 6.06
N VAL A 57 -12.87 -6.14 5.65
CA VAL A 57 -12.69 -7.12 4.58
C VAL A 57 -12.57 -8.53 5.16
N LYS A 58 -13.20 -9.50 4.49
CA LYS A 58 -13.13 -10.92 4.86
C LYS A 58 -11.98 -11.58 4.10
N VAL A 59 -11.04 -12.17 4.82
CA VAL A 59 -9.87 -12.84 4.26
C VAL A 59 -9.72 -14.20 4.91
N SER A 60 -9.52 -15.24 4.10
CA SER A 60 -9.18 -16.59 4.57
C SER A 60 -7.70 -16.89 4.30
N ASP A 61 -7.11 -17.79 5.09
CA ASP A 61 -5.72 -18.23 4.89
C ASP A 61 -5.50 -18.79 3.48
N LYS A 62 -6.46 -19.60 3.01
CA LYS A 62 -6.43 -20.19 1.67
C LYS A 62 -6.42 -19.12 0.58
N ASP A 63 -7.35 -18.16 0.63
CA ASP A 63 -7.46 -17.10 -0.38
C ASP A 63 -6.19 -16.24 -0.44
N PHE A 64 -5.66 -15.86 0.73
CA PHE A 64 -4.44 -15.06 0.82
C PHE A 64 -3.22 -15.80 0.24
N LYS A 65 -3.03 -17.07 0.61
CA LYS A 65 -1.92 -17.90 0.10
C LYS A 65 -2.03 -18.15 -1.40
N THR A 66 -3.24 -18.39 -1.92
CA THR A 66 -3.47 -18.51 -3.38
C THR A 66 -3.10 -17.23 -4.11
N HIS A 67 -3.45 -16.04 -3.60
CA HIS A 67 -3.05 -14.77 -4.20
C HIS A 67 -1.53 -14.58 -4.21
N ILE A 68 -0.83 -14.95 -3.12
CA ILE A 68 0.64 -14.89 -3.08
C ILE A 68 1.24 -15.74 -4.20
N GLN A 69 0.76 -16.98 -4.36
CA GLN A 69 1.24 -17.90 -5.39
C GLN A 69 1.02 -17.38 -6.81
N GLN A 70 -0.11 -16.71 -7.06
CA GLN A 70 -0.47 -16.18 -8.39
C GLN A 70 0.19 -14.83 -8.71
N SER A 71 0.58 -14.04 -7.70
CA SER A 71 1.11 -12.68 -7.89
C SER A 71 2.57 -12.62 -8.39
N GLY A 72 3.29 -13.75 -8.35
CA GLY A 72 4.73 -13.80 -8.61
C GLY A 72 5.60 -13.14 -7.54
N ILE A 73 5.02 -12.65 -6.44
CA ILE A 73 5.74 -11.96 -5.36
C ILE A 73 6.80 -12.84 -4.69
N LEU A 74 6.58 -14.16 -4.65
CA LEU A 74 7.54 -15.12 -4.09
C LEU A 74 8.92 -15.03 -4.75
N LYS A 75 8.99 -14.67 -6.04
CA LYS A 75 10.27 -14.46 -6.74
C LYS A 75 11.05 -13.25 -6.21
N LYS A 76 10.34 -12.25 -5.66
CA LYS A 76 10.92 -11.00 -5.11
C LYS A 76 11.20 -11.07 -3.61
N ILE A 77 10.46 -11.90 -2.88
CA ILE A 77 10.66 -12.09 -1.44
C ILE A 77 11.93 -12.93 -1.17
N HIS A 78 12.42 -13.67 -2.16
CA HIS A 78 13.63 -14.52 -2.07
C HIS A 78 13.59 -15.56 -0.93
N ASP A 79 12.40 -15.90 -0.44
CA ASP A 79 12.18 -16.92 0.59
C ASP A 79 11.12 -17.92 0.12
N LYS A 80 11.55 -19.15 -0.17
CA LYS A 80 10.67 -20.25 -0.61
C LYS A 80 9.75 -20.76 0.51
N SER A 81 10.15 -20.55 1.77
CA SER A 81 9.37 -20.94 2.96
C SER A 81 8.38 -19.86 3.41
N PHE A 82 8.30 -18.73 2.69
CA PHE A 82 7.45 -17.60 3.09
C PHE A 82 5.98 -18.00 3.34
N LEU A 83 5.44 -18.93 2.56
CA LEU A 83 4.06 -19.42 2.71
C LEU A 83 3.84 -20.21 4.02
N GLU A 84 4.87 -20.85 4.55
CA GLU A 84 4.84 -21.58 5.83
C GLU A 84 4.97 -20.61 7.01
N LYS A 85 5.64 -19.48 6.80
CA LYS A 85 5.85 -18.40 7.79
C LYS A 85 4.66 -17.46 7.92
N ILE A 86 3.56 -17.66 7.20
CA ILE A 86 2.38 -16.81 7.26
C ILE A 86 1.11 -17.61 7.57
N HIS A 87 0.23 -17.00 8.34
CA HIS A 87 -1.08 -17.55 8.61
C HIS A 87 -2.12 -16.44 8.76
N VAL A 88 -3.29 -16.58 8.13
CA VAL A 88 -4.43 -15.70 8.38
C VAL A 88 -5.46 -16.41 9.26
N GLU A 89 -5.73 -15.84 10.41
CA GLU A 89 -6.72 -16.33 11.37
C GLU A 89 -7.64 -15.18 11.78
N SER A 90 -8.95 -15.38 11.72
CA SER A 90 -9.94 -14.37 12.13
C SER A 90 -9.76 -12.98 11.49
N GLY A 91 -9.28 -12.95 10.23
CA GLY A 91 -9.00 -11.71 9.50
C GLY A 91 -7.73 -10.98 9.94
N VAL A 92 -6.82 -11.66 10.62
CA VAL A 92 -5.50 -11.14 11.01
C VAL A 92 -4.42 -12.00 10.37
N LEU A 93 -3.58 -11.39 9.55
CA LEU A 93 -2.35 -11.99 9.05
C LEU A 93 -1.30 -11.96 10.17
N LYS A 94 -0.76 -13.12 10.52
CA LYS A 94 0.38 -13.30 11.42
C LYS A 94 1.59 -13.75 10.59
N ILE A 95 2.74 -13.14 10.84
CA ILE A 95 3.99 -13.44 10.15
C ILE A 95 5.03 -13.95 11.16
N THR A 96 5.50 -15.18 10.99
CA THR A 96 6.48 -15.84 11.86
C THR A 96 7.86 -15.80 11.19
N MET A 97 8.47 -14.62 11.16
CA MET A 97 9.86 -14.42 10.68
C MET A 97 10.56 -13.32 11.48
N LYS A 98 11.87 -13.17 11.29
CA LYS A 98 12.61 -12.07 11.92
C LYS A 98 12.23 -10.76 11.25
N LYS A 99 12.22 -9.66 12.02
CA LYS A 99 12.01 -8.31 11.51
C LYS A 99 12.95 -7.96 10.35
N SER A 100 14.20 -8.45 10.39
CA SER A 100 15.19 -8.26 9.33
C SER A 100 14.87 -8.97 8.01
N GLU A 101 13.94 -9.93 8.02
CA GLU A 101 13.45 -10.62 6.81
C GLU A 101 12.24 -9.90 6.18
N LEU A 102 11.61 -8.96 6.90
CA LEU A 102 10.56 -8.12 6.33
C LEU A 102 11.16 -7.21 5.26
N ASN A 103 10.42 -7.03 4.17
CA ASN A 103 10.81 -6.15 3.08
C ASN A 103 9.60 -5.43 2.48
N SER A 104 9.86 -4.30 1.82
CA SER A 104 8.84 -3.49 1.14
C SER A 104 8.01 -4.23 0.09
N TYR A 105 8.46 -5.38 -0.43
CA TYR A 105 7.65 -6.18 -1.35
C TYR A 105 6.48 -6.86 -0.65
N ILE A 106 6.68 -7.35 0.58
CA ILE A 106 5.60 -7.94 1.40
C ILE A 106 4.53 -6.89 1.68
N ALA A 107 4.94 -5.70 2.13
CA ALA A 107 4.01 -4.61 2.42
C ALA A 107 3.29 -4.09 1.17
N SER A 108 4.00 -3.94 0.04
CA SER A 108 3.38 -3.57 -1.24
C SER A 108 2.39 -4.64 -1.74
N PHE A 109 2.67 -5.92 -1.49
CA PHE A 109 1.73 -7.00 -1.81
C PHE A 109 0.48 -6.93 -0.94
N ILE A 110 0.62 -6.80 0.39
CA ILE A 110 -0.52 -6.66 1.31
C ILE A 110 -1.37 -5.44 0.94
N ALA A 111 -0.73 -4.31 0.59
CA ALA A 111 -1.43 -3.11 0.13
C ALA A 111 -2.27 -3.39 -1.14
N SER A 112 -1.68 -4.07 -2.12
CA SER A 112 -2.39 -4.46 -3.35
C SER A 112 -3.54 -5.42 -3.08
N TYR A 113 -3.30 -6.48 -2.33
CA TYR A 113 -4.31 -7.48 -1.98
C TYR A 113 -5.46 -6.85 -1.17
N LEU A 114 -5.16 -6.00 -0.18
CA LEU A 114 -6.19 -5.25 0.54
C LEU A 114 -7.03 -4.38 -0.41
N SER A 115 -6.40 -3.73 -1.38
CA SER A 115 -7.11 -2.89 -2.36
C SER A 115 -8.06 -3.71 -3.23
N GLU A 116 -7.65 -4.91 -3.65
CA GLU A 116 -8.52 -5.85 -4.38
C GLU A 116 -9.73 -6.23 -3.52
N LYS A 117 -9.53 -6.53 -2.23
CA LYS A 117 -10.63 -6.84 -1.29
C LYS A 117 -11.54 -5.64 -1.00
N LEU A 118 -11.01 -4.43 -0.96
CA LEU A 118 -11.80 -3.21 -0.84
C LEU A 118 -12.66 -3.01 -2.09
N ILE A 119 -12.08 -3.21 -3.28
CA ILE A 119 -12.80 -3.19 -4.56
C ILE A 119 -13.94 -4.21 -4.55
N GLU A 120 -13.66 -5.47 -4.22
CA GLU A 120 -14.65 -6.56 -4.12
C GLU A 120 -15.79 -6.24 -3.14
N SER A 121 -15.48 -5.60 -2.02
CA SER A 121 -16.46 -5.25 -0.97
C SER A 121 -17.21 -3.94 -1.21
N GLY A 122 -16.96 -3.23 -2.32
CA GLY A 122 -17.65 -1.98 -2.63
C GLY A 122 -17.30 -0.81 -1.71
N GLN A 123 -16.17 -0.86 -1.00
CA GLN A 123 -15.76 0.17 -0.05
C GLN A 123 -14.96 1.28 -0.74
N SER A 124 -15.31 2.54 -0.48
CA SER A 124 -14.51 3.67 -0.97
C SER A 124 -13.18 3.76 -0.22
N PHE A 125 -12.08 3.97 -0.93
CA PHE A 125 -10.74 4.03 -0.34
C PHE A 125 -9.78 4.92 -1.12
N CYS A 126 -8.70 5.30 -0.45
CA CYS A 126 -7.55 5.97 -1.05
C CYS A 126 -6.33 5.03 -1.03
N TYR A 127 -5.48 5.14 -2.05
CA TYR A 127 -4.27 4.32 -2.19
C TYR A 127 -3.07 5.19 -2.54
N GLU A 128 -2.03 5.18 -1.71
CA GLU A 128 -0.77 5.85 -2.00
C GLU A 128 0.25 4.90 -2.64
N THR A 129 0.93 5.36 -3.68
CA THR A 129 1.96 4.58 -4.36
C THR A 129 3.00 5.45 -5.04
N VAL A 130 4.19 4.87 -5.26
CA VAL A 130 5.20 5.42 -6.19
C VAL A 130 4.98 4.94 -7.63
N LEU A 131 3.88 4.22 -7.89
CA LEU A 131 3.50 3.68 -9.19
C LEU A 131 4.60 2.83 -9.86
N SER A 132 5.31 2.03 -9.05
CA SER A 132 6.50 1.28 -9.48
C SER A 132 6.24 0.04 -10.32
N HIS A 133 4.98 -0.34 -10.50
CA HIS A 133 4.60 -1.55 -11.21
C HIS A 133 3.27 -1.38 -11.94
N PRO A 134 3.11 -1.91 -13.17
CA PRO A 134 1.86 -1.78 -13.94
C PRO A 134 0.62 -2.34 -13.24
N SER A 135 0.78 -3.27 -12.28
CA SER A 135 -0.35 -3.79 -11.50
C SER A 135 -1.11 -2.71 -10.72
N LYS A 136 -0.50 -1.56 -10.43
CA LYS A 136 -1.22 -0.46 -9.76
C LYS A 136 -2.25 0.18 -10.70
N LEU A 137 -1.93 0.34 -11.99
CA LEU A 137 -2.91 0.80 -12.98
C LEU A 137 -4.00 -0.25 -13.21
N LYS A 138 -3.65 -1.54 -13.19
CA LYS A 138 -4.65 -2.63 -13.25
C LYS A 138 -5.68 -2.59 -12.11
N LEU A 139 -5.31 -2.11 -10.92
CA LEU A 139 -6.28 -1.89 -9.83
C LEU A 139 -7.33 -0.84 -10.19
N LEU A 140 -6.94 0.24 -10.90
CA LEU A 140 -7.89 1.26 -11.37
C LEU A 140 -8.83 0.67 -12.42
N GLU A 141 -8.29 -0.10 -13.36
CA GLU A 141 -9.09 -0.81 -14.38
C GLU A 141 -10.10 -1.76 -13.73
N GLN A 142 -9.66 -2.59 -12.78
CA GLN A 142 -10.54 -3.50 -12.03
C GLN A 142 -11.63 -2.75 -11.27
N ALA A 143 -11.29 -1.63 -10.62
CA ALA A 143 -12.27 -0.81 -9.90
C ALA A 143 -13.31 -0.20 -10.86
N ASN A 144 -12.89 0.30 -12.02
CA ASN A 144 -13.80 0.82 -13.05
C ASN A 144 -14.78 -0.27 -13.52
N VAL A 145 -14.30 -1.49 -13.79
CA VAL A 145 -15.15 -2.64 -14.15
C VAL A 145 -16.15 -2.97 -13.04
N LYS A 146 -15.78 -2.77 -11.77
CA LYS A 146 -16.66 -2.95 -10.60
C LYS A 146 -17.56 -1.74 -10.30
N GLY A 147 -17.61 -0.75 -11.19
CA GLY A 147 -18.51 0.41 -11.08
C GLY A 147 -18.00 1.52 -10.15
N TYR A 148 -16.73 1.51 -9.77
CA TYR A 148 -16.14 2.61 -8.98
C TYR A 148 -15.99 3.86 -9.83
N LYS A 149 -16.15 5.02 -9.18
CA LYS A 149 -15.60 6.27 -9.71
C LYS A 149 -14.14 6.38 -9.30
N THR A 150 -13.24 6.24 -10.28
CA THR A 150 -11.78 6.29 -10.05
C THR A 150 -11.21 7.70 -10.21
N TYR A 151 -10.12 7.98 -9.51
CA TYR A 151 -9.35 9.22 -9.61
C TYR A 151 -7.87 8.88 -9.52
N LEU A 152 -7.04 9.50 -10.36
CA LEU A 152 -5.59 9.43 -10.28
C LEU A 152 -5.05 10.84 -10.04
N TYR A 153 -4.38 11.03 -8.90
CA TYR A 153 -3.63 12.22 -8.56
C TYR A 153 -2.15 11.88 -8.69
N PHE A 154 -1.46 12.50 -9.64
CA PHE A 154 -0.01 12.33 -9.77
C PHE A 154 0.69 13.60 -9.26
N VAL A 155 1.57 13.43 -8.26
CA VAL A 155 2.27 14.52 -7.58
C VAL A 155 3.76 14.41 -7.84
N PHE A 156 4.39 15.49 -8.28
CA PHE A 156 5.82 15.56 -8.55
C PHE A 156 6.36 16.94 -8.15
N THR A 157 7.68 17.02 -8.03
CA THR A 157 8.43 18.26 -7.82
C THR A 157 9.32 18.50 -9.02
N ASP A 158 9.69 19.75 -9.27
CA ASP A 158 10.56 20.10 -10.39
C ASP A 158 12.02 19.62 -10.20
N ASP A 159 12.43 19.36 -8.95
CA ASP A 159 13.74 18.79 -8.61
C ASP A 159 13.57 17.59 -7.66
N TRP A 160 14.21 16.47 -8.00
CA TRP A 160 14.25 15.26 -7.17
C TRP A 160 15.10 15.43 -5.91
N ARG A 161 16.04 16.39 -5.89
CA ARG A 161 16.82 16.70 -4.69
C ARG A 161 15.95 17.21 -3.54
N LEU A 162 14.92 17.99 -3.87
CA LEU A 162 13.92 18.44 -2.90
C LEU A 162 13.17 17.25 -2.26
N ASN A 163 12.93 16.19 -3.03
CA ASN A 163 12.30 14.98 -2.52
C ASN A 163 13.19 14.28 -1.48
N ILE A 164 14.51 14.24 -1.70
CA ILE A 164 15.48 13.69 -0.75
C ILE A 164 15.49 14.50 0.54
N GLU A 165 15.57 15.83 0.45
CA GLU A 165 15.56 16.70 1.64
C GLU A 165 14.29 16.49 2.47
N ARG A 166 13.13 16.42 1.81
CA ARG A 166 11.85 16.14 2.48
C ARG A 166 11.81 14.77 3.13
N VAL A 167 12.37 13.74 2.49
CA VAL A 167 12.48 12.41 3.10
C VAL A 167 13.39 12.45 4.33
N LYS A 168 14.53 13.15 4.26
CA LYS A 168 15.45 13.32 5.40
C LYS A 168 14.78 14.02 6.58
N LEU A 169 14.05 15.10 6.33
CA LEU A 169 13.28 15.80 7.37
C LEU A 169 12.24 14.86 8.03
N ARG A 170 11.47 14.12 7.22
CA ARG A 170 10.49 13.16 7.74
C ARG A 170 11.14 12.05 8.58
N VAL A 171 12.33 11.59 8.23
CA VAL A 171 13.08 10.59 9.02
C VAL A 171 13.49 11.16 10.37
N GLN A 172 13.90 12.42 10.44
CA GLN A 172 14.20 13.10 11.71
C GLN A 172 12.96 13.18 12.63
N GLU A 173 11.77 13.26 12.04
CA GLU A 173 10.48 13.24 12.74
C GLU A 173 9.98 11.80 13.06
N GLY A 174 10.81 10.77 12.86
CA GLY A 174 10.48 9.38 13.15
C GLY A 174 9.78 8.61 12.02
N GLY A 175 9.74 9.18 10.81
CA GLY A 175 9.20 8.51 9.62
C GLY A 175 10.17 7.52 8.95
N HIS A 176 9.66 6.83 7.93
CA HIS A 176 10.40 5.80 7.21
C HIS A 176 11.44 6.37 6.22
N ASN A 177 12.65 5.82 6.23
CA ASN A 177 13.75 6.22 5.33
C ASN A 177 13.62 5.55 3.94
N VAL A 178 14.06 6.25 2.90
CA VAL A 178 14.09 5.71 1.52
C VAL A 178 15.45 6.03 0.92
N ASP A 179 16.06 5.04 0.25
CA ASP A 179 17.34 5.22 -0.45
C ASP A 179 17.27 6.36 -1.48
N ASP A 180 18.20 7.32 -1.38
CA ASP A 180 18.34 8.48 -2.25
C ASP A 180 18.38 8.07 -3.75
N LYS A 181 19.09 6.98 -4.10
CA LYS A 181 19.14 6.47 -5.49
C LYS A 181 17.78 6.00 -6.00
N LYS A 182 16.96 5.44 -5.11
CA LYS A 182 15.61 5.00 -5.45
C LYS A 182 14.67 6.20 -5.68
N ILE A 183 14.95 7.34 -5.06
CA ILE A 183 14.23 8.59 -5.27
C ILE A 183 14.66 9.23 -6.60
N GLU A 184 15.95 9.25 -6.89
CA GLU A 184 16.51 9.80 -8.14
C GLU A 184 15.97 9.10 -9.41
N GLN A 185 15.77 7.78 -9.35
CA GLN A 185 15.28 6.98 -10.49
C GLN A 185 13.78 7.15 -10.82
N ARG A 186 13.04 8.02 -10.13
CA ARG A 186 11.58 8.12 -10.15
C ARG A 186 11.08 9.44 -10.68
#